data_AF-A0A0W4ZPP6-F1
#
_entry.id   AF-A0A0W4ZPP6-F1
#
_cell.length_a   1.000
_cell.length_b   1.000
_cell.length_c   1.000
_cell.angle_alpha   90.00
_cell.angle_beta   90.00
_cell.angle_gamma   90.00
#
_symmetry.space_group_name_H-M   'P 1'
#
loop_
_entity.id
_entity.type
_entity.pdbx_description
1 polymer ?
#
loop_
_entity_poly.entity_id
_entity_poly.type
_entity_poly.pdbx_seq_one_letter_code
_entity_poly.pdbx_strand_id
1 'polypeptide(L)'
;MLFFGFGQNSSATKQTVDQQKVSAAKNELDMVTDLFTRLVDVCHQKCIPSIYTDGELNKGESVCIDRCVYKFFEVNTKISEHMQTLSQHANPSMRHAFTK
;
A
#
# COMPACT_ATOMS: atom_id res chain seq x y z
N MET A 1 21.77 -41.00 43.95
CA MET A 1 20.96 -41.34 42.76
C MET A 1 19.74 -40.43 42.78
N LEU A 2 19.82 -39.26 42.14
CA LEU A 2 19.22 -38.99 40.82
C LEU A 2 17.70 -39.24 40.81
N PHE A 3 16.91 -38.24 41.21
CA PHE A 3 15.64 -37.92 40.55
C PHE A 3 15.40 -36.41 40.64
N PHE A 4 15.35 -35.82 39.46
CA PHE A 4 15.33 -34.40 39.12
C PHE A 4 14.19 -33.62 39.81
N GLY A 5 14.54 -32.45 40.34
CA GLY A 5 13.58 -31.38 40.62
C GLY A 5 13.06 -30.77 39.32
N PHE A 6 11.84 -31.14 38.94
CA PHE A 6 11.06 -30.41 37.93
C PHE A 6 10.31 -29.26 38.60
N GLY A 7 11.08 -28.22 38.91
CA GLY A 7 10.59 -26.86 39.14
C GLY A 7 10.97 -25.98 37.94
N GLN A 8 10.63 -26.39 36.71
CA GLN A 8 10.83 -25.55 35.54
C GLN A 8 9.54 -24.79 35.26
N ASN A 9 9.52 -23.60 35.85
CA ASN A 9 8.82 -22.41 35.40
C ASN A 9 8.61 -22.46 33.89
N SER A 10 7.40 -22.82 33.47
CA SER A 10 6.90 -22.46 32.15
C SER A 10 6.89 -20.94 32.14
N SER A 11 8.01 -20.35 31.74
CA SER A 11 8.01 -19.06 31.05
C SER A 11 7.08 -19.24 29.86
N ALA A 12 5.78 -19.14 30.12
CA ALA A 12 4.84 -18.63 29.17
C ALA A 12 5.46 -17.31 28.75
N THR A 13 6.16 -17.33 27.62
CA THR A 13 6.52 -16.15 26.87
C THR A 13 5.19 -15.49 26.58
N LYS A 14 4.76 -14.65 27.52
CA LYS A 14 3.72 -13.66 27.35
C LYS A 14 4.34 -12.72 26.34
N GLN A 15 4.21 -13.10 25.07
CA GLN A 15 4.52 -12.27 23.93
C GLN A 15 3.59 -11.07 24.08
N THR A 16 4.07 -10.05 24.78
CA THR A 16 3.47 -8.74 24.83
C THR A 16 3.50 -8.27 23.40
N VAL A 17 2.39 -8.51 22.69
CA VAL A 17 2.14 -7.93 21.39
C VAL A 17 2.20 -6.43 21.62
N ASP A 18 3.36 -5.87 21.28
CA ASP A 18 3.68 -4.48 21.45
C ASP A 18 2.71 -3.71 20.55
N GLN A 19 1.69 -3.11 21.16
CA GLN A 19 0.55 -2.51 20.45
C GLN A 19 1.01 -1.45 19.44
N GLN A 20 2.17 -0.82 19.70
CA GLN A 20 2.81 0.10 18.77
C GLN A 20 3.37 -0.59 17.52
N LYS A 21 3.96 -1.79 17.66
CA LYS A 21 4.45 -2.58 16.52
C LYS A 21 3.30 -3.13 15.66
N VAL A 22 2.19 -3.50 16.28
CA VAL A 22 0.98 -3.92 15.55
C VAL A 22 0.34 -2.75 14.81
N SER A 23 0.30 -1.57 15.43
CA SER A 23 -0.22 -0.36 14.80
C SER A 23 0.61 0.04 13.58
N ALA A 24 1.95 0.00 13.68
CA ALA A 24 2.84 0.26 12.55
C ALA A 24 2.63 -0.75 11.40
N ALA A 25 2.58 -2.05 11.71
CA ALA A 25 2.33 -3.08 10.70
C ALA A 25 0.94 -2.92 10.03
N LYS A 26 -0.08 -2.48 10.78
CA LYS A 26 -1.40 -2.21 10.22
C LYS A 26 -1.36 -1.05 9.22
N ASN A 27 -0.64 0.02 9.54
CA ASN A 27 -0.53 1.18 8.65
C ASN A 27 0.16 0.83 7.33
N GLU A 28 1.17 -0.05 7.36
CA GLU A 28 1.83 -0.52 6.13
C GLU A 28 0.85 -1.31 5.24
N LEU A 29 0.03 -2.17 5.83
CA LEU A 29 -1.00 -2.93 5.09
C LEU A 29 -2.11 -2.03 4.54
N ASP A 30 -2.56 -1.05 5.33
CA ASP A 30 -3.59 -0.09 4.89
C ASP A 30 -3.09 0.73 3.68
N MET A 31 -1.81 1.13 3.68
CA MET A 31 -1.20 1.84 2.55
C MET A 31 -1.15 0.97 1.28
N VAL A 32 -0.70 -0.28 1.39
CA VAL A 32 -0.64 -1.20 0.23
C VAL A 32 -2.03 -1.48 -0.33
N THR A 33 -3.03 -1.60 0.55
CA THR A 33 -4.42 -1.86 0.17
C THR A 33 -5.05 -0.68 -0.58
N ASP A 34 -4.84 0.55 -0.10
CA ASP A 34 -5.31 1.76 -0.80
C ASP A 34 -4.64 1.88 -2.19
N LEU A 35 -3.33 1.63 -2.27
CA LEU A 35 -2.61 1.62 -3.53
C LEU A 35 -3.17 0.59 -4.53
N PHE A 36 -3.42 -0.64 -4.07
CA PHE A 36 -3.98 -1.69 -4.93
C PHE A 36 -5.38 -1.33 -5.43
N THR A 37 -6.24 -0.82 -4.55
CA THR A 37 -7.61 -0.43 -4.90
C THR A 37 -7.61 0.64 -5.99
N ARG A 38 -6.80 1.70 -5.82
CA ARG A 38 -6.66 2.77 -6.82
C ARG A 38 -6.05 2.29 -8.13
N LEU A 39 -5.06 1.40 -8.06
CA LEU A 39 -4.42 0.84 -9.25
C LEU A 39 -5.43 0.05 -10.09
N VAL A 40 -6.25 -0.79 -9.45
CA VAL A 40 -7.29 -1.57 -10.13
C VAL A 40 -8.32 -0.63 -10.75
N ASP A 41 -8.82 0.36 -10.02
CA ASP A 41 -9.83 1.31 -10.52
C ASP A 41 -9.31 2.10 -11.73
N VAL A 42 -8.09 2.64 -11.66
CA VAL A 42 -7.49 3.42 -12.74
C VAL A 42 -7.25 2.54 -13.97
N CYS A 43 -6.65 1.36 -13.80
CA CYS A 43 -6.36 0.51 -14.95
C CYS A 43 -7.62 -0.08 -15.58
N HIS A 44 -8.65 -0.37 -14.78
CA HIS A 44 -9.96 -0.74 -15.30
C HIS A 44 -10.55 0.39 -16.17
N GLN A 45 -10.59 1.63 -15.65
CA GLN A 45 -11.11 2.78 -16.41
C GLN A 45 -10.31 3.10 -17.69
N LYS A 46 -9.00 2.81 -17.71
CA LYS A 46 -8.13 3.13 -18.85
C LYS A 46 -8.09 2.05 -19.91
N CYS A 47 -8.18 0.79 -19.52
CA CYS A 47 -7.94 -0.35 -20.41
C CYS A 47 -9.20 -1.15 -20.76
N ILE A 48 -10.26 -1.07 -19.95
CA ILE A 48 -11.49 -1.81 -20.19
C ILE A 48 -12.56 -0.87 -20.72
N PRO A 49 -13.05 -1.07 -21.96
CA PRO A 49 -14.12 -0.24 -22.52
C PRO A 49 -15.44 -0.50 -21.78
N SER A 50 -16.33 0.50 -21.75
CA SER A 50 -17.65 0.37 -21.13
C SER A 50 -18.59 -0.58 -21.88
N ILE A 51 -18.28 -0.89 -23.14
CA ILE A 51 -19.01 -1.84 -23.97
C ILE A 51 -18.21 -3.15 -23.99
N TYR A 52 -18.72 -4.15 -23.29
CA TYR A 52 -18.15 -5.49 -23.26
C TYR A 52 -18.60 -6.29 -24.47
N THR A 53 -17.63 -6.86 -25.18
CA THR A 53 -17.88 -7.73 -26.33
C THR A 53 -17.75 -9.20 -25.96
N ASP A 54 -16.81 -9.51 -25.05
CA ASP A 54 -16.55 -10.84 -24.51
C ASP A 54 -16.36 -10.78 -22.99
N GLY A 55 -16.45 -11.94 -22.32
CA GLY A 55 -16.23 -12.06 -20.86
C GLY A 55 -14.78 -12.28 -20.46
N GLU A 56 -13.88 -12.47 -21.43
CA GLU A 56 -12.44 -12.65 -21.22
C GLU A 56 -11.68 -11.42 -21.72
N LEU A 57 -10.50 -11.18 -21.15
CA LEU A 57 -9.62 -10.10 -21.59
C LEU A 57 -9.06 -10.43 -22.96
N ASN A 58 -9.25 -9.53 -23.92
CA ASN A 58 -8.58 -9.65 -25.21
C ASN A 58 -7.07 -9.32 -25.06
N LYS A 59 -6.27 -9.73 -26.04
CA LYS A 59 -4.82 -9.50 -26.02
C LYS A 59 -4.45 -8.01 -25.88
N GLY A 60 -5.27 -7.10 -26.42
CA GLY A 60 -5.07 -5.66 -26.31
C GLY A 60 -5.28 -5.15 -24.88
N GLU A 61 -6.34 -5.62 -24.22
CA GLU A 61 -6.66 -5.30 -22.83
C GLU A 61 -5.58 -5.82 -21.88
N SER A 62 -5.13 -7.07 -22.06
CA SER A 62 -4.05 -7.64 -21.23
C SER A 62 -2.76 -6.80 -21.34
N VAL A 63 -2.32 -6.49 -22.56
CA VAL A 63 -1.11 -5.66 -22.77
C VAL A 63 -1.31 -4.22 -22.29
N CYS A 64 -2.53 -3.68 -22.39
CA CYS A 64 -2.84 -2.37 -21.83
C CYS A 64 -2.70 -2.36 -20.31
N ILE A 65 -3.23 -3.37 -19.61
CA ILE A 65 -3.17 -3.48 -18.15
C ILE A 65 -1.71 -3.52 -17.69
N ASP A 66 -0.86 -4.34 -18.32
CA ASP A 66 0.57 -4.42 -17.97
C ASP A 66 1.27 -3.04 -18.09
N ARG A 67 1.00 -2.32 -19.19
CA ARG A 67 1.53 -0.97 -19.42
C ARG A 67 0.95 0.05 -18.44
N CYS A 68 -0.33 -0.10 -18.08
CA CYS A 68 -1.00 0.77 -17.12
C CYS A 68 -0.36 0.65 -15.76
N VAL A 69 -0.13 -0.58 -15.27
CA VAL A 69 0.54 -0.84 -13.99
C VAL A 69 1.94 -0.23 -13.98
N TYR A 70 2.73 -0.45 -15.03
CA TYR A 70 4.06 0.17 -15.15
C TYR A 70 4.01 1.69 -15.05
N LYS A 71 3.12 2.32 -15.82
CA LYS A 71 2.95 3.78 -15.83
C LYS A 71 2.40 4.32 -14.51
N PHE A 72 1.51 3.59 -13.85
CA PHE A 72 0.94 3.99 -12.57
C PHE A 72 2.05 4.17 -11.53
N PHE A 73 2.96 3.20 -11.41
CA PHE A 73 4.10 3.30 -10.50
C PHE A 73 5.09 4.39 -10.92
N GLU A 74 5.38 4.53 -12.22
CA GLU A 74 6.25 5.60 -12.72
C GLU A 74 5.72 7.00 -12.32
N VAL A 75 4.40 7.22 -12.47
CA VAL A 75 3.74 8.46 -12.07
C VAL A 75 3.71 8.60 -10.55
N ASN A 76 3.42 7.53 -9.81
CA ASN A 76 3.38 7.55 -8.34
C ASN A 76 4.74 7.95 -7.73
N THR A 77 5.86 7.47 -8.31
CA THR A 77 7.21 7.88 -7.89
C THR A 77 7.46 9.36 -8.19
N LYS A 78 7.14 9.84 -9.39
CA LYS A 78 7.30 11.25 -9.76
C LYS A 78 6.47 12.19 -8.89
N ILE A 79 5.24 11.80 -8.54
CA ILE A 79 4.40 12.55 -7.60
C ILE A 79 5.07 12.62 -6.23
N SER A 80 5.62 11.49 -5.75
CA SER A 80 6.32 11.43 -4.47
C SER A 80 7.53 12.37 -4.42
N GLU A 81 8.35 12.39 -5.47
CA GLU A 81 9.49 13.31 -5.63
C GLU A 81 9.05 14.78 -5.65
N HIS A 82 7.96 15.08 -6.36
CA HIS A 82 7.42 16.43 -6.43
C HIS A 82 6.88 16.92 -5.08
N MET A 83 6.17 16.06 -4.35
CA MET A 83 5.66 16.37 -3.00
C MET A 83 6.79 16.62 -2.00
N GLN A 84 7.90 15.87 -2.09
CA GLN A 84 9.08 16.11 -1.26
C GLN A 84 9.73 17.46 -1.59
N THR A 85 9.87 17.79 -2.87
CA THR A 85 10.41 19.07 -3.34
C THR A 85 9.56 20.25 -2.85
N LEU A 86 8.23 20.14 -2.96
CA LEU A 86 7.30 21.16 -2.44
C LEU A 86 7.40 21.31 -0.92
N SER A 87 7.61 20.21 -0.19
CA SER A 87 7.77 20.23 1.27
C SER A 87 9.06 20.93 1.69
N GLN A 88 10.13 20.81 0.90
CA GLN A 88 11.40 21.52 1.12
C GLN A 88 11.29 23.02 0.80
N HIS A 89 10.46 23.38 -0.18
CA HIS A 89 10.17 24.77 -0.56
C HIS A 89 8.94 25.38 0.14
N ALA A 90 8.45 24.75 1.22
CA ALA A 90 7.24 25.17 1.91
C ALA A 90 7.42 26.54 2.58
N ASN A 91 7.15 27.60 1.81
CA ASN A 91 6.80 28.91 2.33
C ASN A 91 5.48 28.78 3.14
N PRO A 92 5.38 29.40 4.33
CA PRO A 92 4.26 29.21 5.25
C PRO A 92 2.88 29.68 4.73
N SER A 93 2.80 30.27 3.54
CA SER A 93 1.59 30.79 2.91
C SER A 93 0.70 29.76 2.22
N MET A 94 1.14 28.52 1.96
CA MET A 94 0.32 27.49 1.29
C MET A 94 -0.56 26.62 2.22
N ARG A 95 -0.53 26.85 3.54
CA ARG A 95 -1.37 26.07 4.49
C ARG A 95 -2.88 26.24 4.28
N HIS A 96 -3.32 27.26 3.55
CA HIS A 96 -4.74 27.56 3.34
C HIS A 96 -5.34 26.93 2.07
N ALA A 97 -4.52 26.30 1.22
CA ALA A 97 -5.00 25.68 -0.02
C ALA A 97 -5.37 24.19 0.11
N PHE A 98 -5.05 23.54 1.25
CA PHE A 98 -5.30 22.11 1.47
C PHE A 98 -6.50 21.82 2.38
N THR A 99 -7.18 22.85 2.89
CA THR A 99 -8.36 22.72 3.77
C THR A 99 -9.66 23.19 3.09
N LYS A 100 -9.70 23.31 1.77
CA LYS A 100 -10.91 23.66 1.04
C LYS A 100 -11.14 22.74 -0.14
#